data_AF-A0A4Q3AXF4-F1
#
_entry.id   AF-A0A4Q3AXF4-F1
#
_cell.length_a   1.000
_cell.length_b   1.000
_cell.length_c   1.000
_cell.angle_alpha   90.00
_cell.angle_beta   90.00
_cell.angle_gamma   90.00
#
_symmetry.space_group_name_H-M   'P 1'
#
loop_
_entity.id
_entity.type
_entity.pdbx_description
1 polymer ?
#
loop_
_entity_poly.entity_id
_entity_poly.type
_entity_poly.pdbx_seq_one_letter_code
_entity_poly.pdbx_strand_id
1 'polypeptide(L)'
;MLGNIGTIGKAAGLLVLSNIFMTFAWYGHLKYKSKPLLIVIMVSWGIAFFEYCLQVPANRIGSDVMTAAQLKVLQEVQIFI
;
A
#
# COMPACT_ATOMS: atom_id res chain seq x y z
N MET A 1 -1.84 13.00 -23.64
CA MET A 1 -2.99 12.92 -22.71
C MET A 1 -3.41 11.47 -22.40
N LEU A 2 -3.59 10.58 -23.40
CA LEU A 2 -3.95 9.16 -23.14
C LEU A 2 -2.86 8.37 -22.39
N GLY A 3 -1.57 8.67 -22.60
CA GLY A 3 -0.46 8.03 -21.88
C GLY A 3 -0.45 8.28 -20.36
N ASN A 4 -0.89 9.48 -19.93
CA ASN A 4 -0.92 9.83 -18.50
C ASN A 4 -1.99 9.05 -17.72
N ILE A 5 -3.14 8.76 -18.35
CA ILE A 5 -4.21 7.94 -17.75
C ILE A 5 -3.72 6.52 -17.48
N GLY A 6 -2.96 5.92 -18.41
CA GLY A 6 -2.39 4.59 -18.23
C GLY A 6 -1.39 4.51 -17.06
N THR A 7 -0.57 5.56 -16.89
CA THR A 7 0.42 5.65 -15.80
C THR A 7 -0.25 5.82 -14.44
N ILE A 8 -1.27 6.68 -14.34
CA ILE A 8 -2.06 6.89 -13.11
C ILE A 8 -2.79 5.60 -12.71
N GLY A 9 -3.39 4.90 -13.68
CA GLY A 9 -4.08 3.62 -13.41
C GLY A 9 -3.14 2.54 -12.87
N LYS A 10 -1.90 2.45 -13.38
CA LYS A 10 -0.87 1.54 -12.86
C LYS A 10 -0.47 1.88 -11.43
N ALA A 11 -0.22 3.15 -11.14
CA ALA A 11 0.12 3.60 -9.78
C ALA A 11 -1.03 3.33 -8.80
N ALA A 12 -2.26 3.67 -9.19
CA ALA A 12 -3.45 3.41 -8.37
C ALA A 12 -3.64 1.92 -8.09
N GLY A 13 -3.49 1.05 -9.10
CA GLY A 13 -3.62 -0.40 -8.93
C GLY A 13 -2.59 -1.00 -7.96
N LEU A 14 -1.32 -0.58 -8.07
CA LEU A 14 -0.26 -1.01 -7.15
C LEU A 14 -0.53 -0.56 -5.71
N LEU A 15 -1.00 0.67 -5.54
CA LEU A 15 -1.34 1.21 -4.23
C LEU A 15 -2.57 0.53 -3.60
N VAL A 16 -3.59 0.15 -4.39
CA VAL A 16 -4.73 -0.64 -3.89
C VAL A 16 -4.26 -2.02 -3.40
N LEU A 17 -3.41 -2.70 -4.18
CA LEU A 17 -2.83 -3.98 -3.77
C LEU A 17 -2.03 -3.85 -2.47
N SER A 18 -1.25 -2.76 -2.34
CA SER A 18 -0.51 -2.40 -1.13
C SER A 18 -1.42 -2.31 0.10
N ASN A 19 -2.56 -1.64 -0.01
CA ASN A 19 -3.50 -1.43 1.08
C ASN A 19 -4.18 -2.73 1.56
N ILE A 20 -4.43 -3.67 0.64
CA ILE A 20 -4.96 -4.99 0.97
C ILE A 20 -4.02 -5.74 1.93
N PHE A 21 -2.69 -5.69 1.68
CA PHE A 21 -1.71 -6.31 2.58
C PHE A 21 -1.74 -5.70 3.98
N MET A 22 -1.81 -4.37 4.07
CA MET A 22 -1.92 -3.68 5.37
C MET A 22 -3.19 -4.05 6.13
N THR A 23 -4.31 -4.17 5.43
CA THR A 23 -5.59 -4.62 5.99
C THR A 23 -5.49 -6.05 6.52
N PHE A 24 -4.84 -6.96 5.79
CA PHE A 24 -4.59 -8.33 6.26
C PHE A 24 -3.69 -8.39 7.50
N ALA A 25 -2.63 -7.59 7.57
CA ALA A 25 -1.77 -7.51 8.75
C ALA A 25 -2.56 -7.06 9.99
N TRP A 26 -3.44 -6.05 9.82
CA TRP A 26 -4.24 -5.50 10.90
C TRP A 26 -5.32 -6.48 11.39
N TYR A 27 -6.11 -7.07 10.50
CA TYR A 27 -7.10 -8.10 10.86
C TYR A 27 -6.44 -9.36 11.42
N GLY A 28 -5.29 -9.77 10.88
CA GLY A 28 -4.50 -10.89 11.39
C GLY A 28 -4.06 -10.65 12.84
N HIS A 29 -3.52 -9.47 13.14
CA HIS A 29 -3.13 -9.09 14.50
C HIS A 29 -4.33 -9.11 15.48
N LEU A 30 -5.49 -8.60 15.06
CA LEU A 30 -6.69 -8.57 15.91
C LEU A 30 -7.37 -9.93 16.08
N LYS A 31 -7.28 -10.84 15.10
CA LYS A 31 -7.85 -12.19 15.16
C LYS A 31 -7.00 -13.14 16.00
N TYR A 32 -5.68 -12.94 16.04
CA TYR A 32 -4.73 -13.83 16.71
C TYR A 32 -4.16 -13.22 18.00
N LYS A 33 -5.01 -12.65 18.86
CA LYS A 33 -4.61 -12.04 20.15
C LYS A 33 -3.96 -13.02 21.14
N SER A 34 -4.25 -14.32 21.00
CA SER A 34 -3.70 -15.38 21.84
C SER A 34 -2.35 -15.92 21.38
N LYS A 35 -1.80 -15.39 20.27
CA LYS A 35 -0.45 -15.76 19.80
C LYS A 35 0.62 -14.84 20.40
N PRO A 36 1.85 -15.35 20.61
CA PRO A 36 2.96 -14.54 21.13
C PRO A 36 3.16 -13.27 20.32
N LEU A 37 3.25 -12.13 21.01
CA LEU A 37 3.36 -10.80 20.41
C LEU A 37 4.49 -10.74 19.35
N LEU A 38 5.61 -11.41 19.65
CA LEU A 38 6.78 -11.46 18.79
C LEU A 38 6.50 -12.14 17.43
N ILE A 39 5.69 -13.21 17.41
CA ILE A 39 5.30 -13.88 16.15
C ILE A 39 4.42 -12.95 15.33
N VAL A 40 3.46 -12.28 15.97
CA VAL A 40 2.56 -11.37 15.28
C VAL A 40 3.33 -10.17 14.71
N ILE A 41 4.28 -9.61 15.46
CA ILE A 41 5.17 -8.54 15.00
C ILE A 41 6.00 -8.98 13.79
N MET A 42 6.62 -10.16 13.83
CA MET A 42 7.43 -10.66 12.72
C MET A 42 6.60 -10.91 11.46
N VAL A 43 5.39 -11.45 11.59
CA VAL A 43 4.46 -11.64 10.46
C VAL A 43 3.99 -10.29 9.92
N SER A 44 3.63 -9.34 10.76
CA SER A 44 3.25 -7.98 10.35
C SER A 44 4.39 -7.26 9.63
N TRP A 45 5.63 -7.42 10.09
CA TRP A 45 6.82 -6.91 9.38
C TRP A 45 7.00 -7.54 8.00
N GLY A 46 6.79 -8.86 7.90
CA GLY A 46 6.82 -9.54 6.60
C GLY A 46 5.77 -9.00 5.64
N ILE A 47 4.56 -8.72 6.13
CA ILE A 47 3.48 -8.16 5.30
C ILE A 47 3.77 -6.70 4.91
N ALA A 48 4.29 -5.89 5.82
CA ALA A 48 4.70 -4.51 5.55
C ALA A 48 5.85 -4.44 4.52
N PHE A 49 6.71 -5.45 4.45
CA PHE A 49 7.72 -5.54 3.40
C PHE A 49 7.09 -5.68 2.01
N PHE A 50 6.08 -6.55 1.84
CA PHE A 50 5.39 -6.71 0.56
C PHE A 50 4.59 -5.46 0.16
N GLU A 51 3.96 -4.79 1.12
CA GLU A 51 3.37 -3.47 0.91
C GLU A 51 4.42 -2.52 0.32
N TYR A 52 5.57 -2.38 0.97
CA TYR A 52 6.62 -1.46 0.56
C TYR A 52 7.13 -1.75 -0.86
N CYS A 53 7.25 -3.04 -1.22
CA CYS A 53 7.63 -3.46 -2.58
C CYS A 53 6.64 -3.02 -3.66
N LEU A 54 5.37 -2.80 -3.33
CA LEU A 54 4.34 -2.29 -4.25
C LEU A 54 4.25 -0.77 -4.22
N GLN A 55 4.40 -0.18 -3.04
CA GLN A 55 4.27 1.27 -2.84
C GLN A 55 5.42 2.05 -3.49
N VAL A 56 6.66 1.54 -3.43
CA VAL A 56 7.83 2.18 -4.07
C VAL A 56 7.67 2.32 -5.58
N PRO A 57 7.41 1.26 -6.37
CA PRO A 57 7.21 1.39 -7.81
C PRO A 57 5.97 2.21 -8.14
N ALA A 58 4.89 2.13 -7.35
CA ALA A 58 3.71 2.95 -7.55
C ALA A 58 4.02 4.45 -7.45
N ASN A 59 4.78 4.84 -6.43
CA ASN A 59 5.16 6.24 -6.22
C ASN A 59 6.15 6.73 -7.28
N ARG A 60 7.07 5.88 -7.73
CA ARG A 60 8.01 6.22 -8.81
C ARG A 60 7.30 6.40 -10.16
N ILE A 61 6.40 5.49 -10.50
CA ILE A 61 5.58 5.57 -11.72
C ILE A 61 4.66 6.79 -11.66
N GLY A 62 4.04 7.05 -10.51
CA GLY A 62 3.13 8.17 -10.35
C GLY A 62 3.85 9.53 -10.26
N SER A 63 5.11 9.59 -9.79
CA SER A 63 5.88 10.84 -9.71
C SER A 63 6.28 11.40 -11.08
N ASP A 64 6.23 10.58 -12.13
CA ASP A 64 6.46 11.04 -13.50
C ASP A 64 5.33 11.94 -14.02
N VAL A 65 4.16 11.91 -13.38
CA VAL A 65 2.93 12.58 -13.83
C VAL A 65 2.29 13.45 -12.75
N MET A 66 2.46 13.09 -11.48
CA MET A 66 1.84 13.74 -10.31
C MET A 66 2.90 14.30 -9.38
N THR A 67 2.59 15.44 -8.75
CA THR A 67 3.44 15.98 -7.67
C THR A 67 3.39 15.09 -6.44
N ALA A 68 4.40 15.21 -5.56
CA ALA A 68 4.44 14.47 -4.28
C ALA A 68 3.18 14.68 -3.43
N ALA A 69 2.61 15.90 -3.45
CA ALA A 69 1.37 16.21 -2.74
C ALA A 69 0.16 15.44 -3.33
N GLN A 70 0.04 15.38 -4.66
CA GLN A 70 -1.03 14.64 -5.34
C GLN A 70 -0.91 13.13 -5.11
N LEU A 71 0.31 12.59 -5.12
CA LEU A 71 0.58 11.19 -4.75
C LEU A 71 0.16 10.89 -3.32
N LYS A 72 0.43 11.80 -2.38
CA LYS A 72 0.05 11.63 -0.99
C LYS A 72 -1.47 11.62 -0.82
N VAL A 73 -2.18 12.52 -1.48
CA VAL A 73 -3.65 12.53 -1.51
C VAL A 73 -4.19 11.22 -2.08
N LEU A 74 -3.60 10.70 -3.18
CA LEU A 74 -4.03 9.43 -3.76
C LEU A 74 -3.87 8.25 -2.80
N GLN A 75 -2.77 8.21 -2.02
CA GLN A 75 -2.56 7.21 -0.98
C GLN A 75 -3.57 7.33 0.18
N GLU A 76 -3.88 8.56 0.59
CA GLU A 76 -4.83 8.79 1.70
C GLU A 76 -6.26 8.38 1.32
N VAL A 77 -6.68 8.64 0.08
CA VAL A 77 -7.99 8.18 -0.43
C VAL A 77 -8.17 6.68 -0.28
N GLN A 78 -7.10 5.89 -0.43
CA GLN A 78 -7.16 4.42 -0.28
C GLN A 78 -7.23 3.95 1.18
N ILE A 79 -6.81 4.80 2.12
CA ILE A 79 -6.97 4.56 3.55
C ILE A 79 -8.40 4.86 4.01
N PHE A 80 -9.11 5.74 3.29
CA PHE A 80 -10.48 6.18 3.61
C PHE A 80 -11.60 5.42 2.86
N ILE A 81 -11.25 4.46 1.99
CA ILE A 81 -12.18 3.54 1.30
C ILE A 81 -12.05 2.16 1.93
#